data_AF-A0A7Y3Q129-F1
#
_entry.id   AF-A0A7Y3Q129-F1
#
_cell.length_a   1.000
_cell.length_b   1.000
_cell.length_c   1.000
_cell.angle_alpha   90.00
_cell.angle_beta   90.00
_cell.angle_gamma   90.00
#
_symmetry.space_group_name_H-M   'P 1'
#
loop_
_entity.id
_entity.type
_entity.pdbx_description
1 polymer ?
#
loop_
_entity_poly.entity_id
_entity_poly.type
_entity_poly.pdbx_seq_one_letter_code
_entity_poly.pdbx_strand_id
1 'polypeptide(L)'
;MNITPKSRITSLVLTILFGPLGAFYSTIAGGIVLTLIALVSAPTFIGPVVCWILAIAIGDHCTYKHNKNIDSLKEMLSSKAN
;
A
#
# COMPACT_ATOMS: atom_id res chain seq x y z
N MET A 1 7.39 2.42 -15.42
CA MET A 1 6.11 1.96 -14.84
C MET A 1 6.16 0.45 -14.79
N ASN A 2 6.25 -0.15 -13.60
CA ASN A 2 6.38 -1.61 -13.49
C ASN A 2 5.00 -2.24 -13.70
N ILE A 3 4.84 -3.09 -14.73
CA ILE A 3 3.56 -3.70 -15.14
C ILE A 3 3.32 -5.09 -14.53
N THR A 4 4.09 -5.45 -13.51
CA THR A 4 3.95 -6.71 -12.80
C THR A 4 3.01 -6.56 -11.60
N PRO A 5 2.04 -7.47 -11.42
CA PRO A 5 1.14 -7.44 -10.27
C PRO A 5 1.94 -7.59 -8.98
N LYS A 6 1.66 -6.75 -7.98
CA LYS A 6 2.34 -6.81 -6.68
C LYS A 6 1.64 -7.81 -5.76
N SER A 7 2.44 -8.56 -5.01
CA SER A 7 1.95 -9.54 -4.03
C SER A 7 1.30 -8.82 -2.85
N ARG A 8 -0.02 -9.02 -2.69
CA ARG A 8 -0.79 -8.47 -1.55
C ARG A 8 -0.30 -9.01 -0.21
N ILE A 9 0.07 -10.29 -0.16
CA ILE A 9 0.55 -10.95 1.06
C ILE A 9 1.87 -10.33 1.50
N THR A 10 2.79 -10.05 0.57
CA THR A 10 4.07 -9.41 0.91
C THR A 10 3.85 -7.99 1.44
N SER A 11 2.95 -7.21 0.83
CA SER A 11 2.55 -5.88 1.31
C SER A 11 1.98 -5.94 2.73
N LEU A 12 1.07 -6.89 2.98
CA LEU A 12 0.38 -7.06 4.25
C LEU A 12 1.35 -7.53 5.35
N VAL A 13 2.20 -8.52 5.07
CA VAL A 13 3.22 -9.02 6.01
C VAL A 13 4.23 -7.93 6.37
N LEU A 14 4.72 -7.16 5.39
CA LEU A 14 5.60 -6.02 5.65
C LEU A 14 4.90 -4.95 6.50
N THR A 15 3.63 -4.68 6.23
CA THR A 15 2.87 -3.65 6.96
C THR A 15 2.51 -4.11 8.38
N ILE A 16 2.32 -5.40 8.62
CA ILE A 16 2.18 -5.94 9.98
C ILE A 16 3.50 -5.85 10.74
N LEU A 17 4.62 -6.28 10.14
CA LEU A 17 5.91 -6.31 10.83
C LEU A 17 6.54 -4.93 11.06
N PHE A 18 6.41 -4.03 10.08
CA PHE A 18 7.07 -2.71 10.08
C PHE A 18 6.09 -1.53 10.15
N GLY A 19 4.79 -1.78 10.19
CA GLY A 19 3.78 -0.73 10.27
C GLY A 19 3.73 0.14 9.02
N PRO A 20 3.72 1.49 9.18
CA PRO A 20 3.69 2.43 8.07
C PRO A 20 4.82 2.22 7.05
N LEU A 21 5.98 1.72 7.50
CA LEU A 21 7.11 1.43 6.64
C LEU A 21 6.81 0.30 5.64
N GLY A 22 5.93 -0.64 5.99
CA GLY A 22 5.51 -1.68 5.06
C GLY A 22 4.61 -1.18 3.93
N ALA A 23 3.89 -0.08 4.14
CA ALA A 23 3.03 0.53 3.12
C ALA A 23 3.84 1.07 1.91
N PHE A 24 5.14 1.34 2.08
CA PHE A 24 6.03 1.73 0.97
C PHE A 24 6.17 0.67 -0.12
N TYR A 25 5.94 -0.61 0.21
CA TYR A 25 5.96 -1.68 -0.79
C TYR A 25 4.85 -1.49 -1.85
N SER A 26 3.67 -1.04 -1.43
CA SER A 26 2.54 -0.80 -2.34
C SER A 26 2.38 0.65 -2.77
N THR A 27 2.70 1.63 -1.94
CA THR A 27 2.47 3.05 -2.20
C THR A 27 3.50 3.93 -1.50
N ILE A 28 4.33 4.63 -2.29
CA ILE A 28 5.32 5.58 -1.76
C ILE A 28 4.61 6.76 -1.09
N ALA A 29 3.61 7.34 -1.74
CA ALA A 29 2.87 8.48 -1.20
C ALA A 29 2.11 8.12 0.09
N GLY A 30 1.42 6.97 0.12
CA GLY A 30 0.71 6.51 1.30
C GLY A 30 1.64 6.16 2.46
N GLY A 31 2.78 5.52 2.16
CA GLY A 31 3.81 5.22 3.15
C GLY A 31 4.39 6.47 3.82
N ILE A 32 4.70 7.52 3.04
CA ILE A 32 5.22 8.79 3.57
C ILE A 32 4.21 9.43 4.52
N VAL A 33 2.96 9.56 4.10
CA VAL A 33 1.90 10.22 4.91
C VAL A 33 1.67 9.47 6.22
N LEU A 34 1.52 8.14 6.17
CA LEU A 34 1.30 7.32 7.36
C LEU A 34 2.50 7.33 8.31
N THR A 35 3.72 7.34 7.77
CA THR A 35 4.94 7.41 8.60
C THR A 35 5.04 8.74 9.33
N LEU A 36 4.69 9.86 8.69
CA LEU A 36 4.64 11.18 9.33
C LEU A 36 3.57 11.23 10.42
N ILE A 37 2.38 10.68 10.17
CA ILE A 37 1.31 10.59 11.17
C ILE A 37 1.75 9.73 12.37
N ALA A 38 2.44 8.61 12.12
CA ALA A 38 3.00 7.77 13.18
C ALA A 38 4.05 8.51 14.02
N LEU A 39 4.93 9.30 13.39
CA LEU A 39 5.95 10.12 14.09
C LEU A 39 5.33 11.21 14.96
N VAL A 40 4.30 11.91 14.46
CA VAL A 40 3.62 12.98 15.21
C VAL A 40 2.75 12.41 16.34
N SER A 41 2.23 11.19 16.17
CA SER A 41 1.39 10.51 17.17
C SER A 41 2.18 9.60 18.13
N ALA A 42 3.50 9.45 17.93
CA ALA A 42 4.42 8.70 18.79
C ALA A 42 4.37 9.04 20.30
N PRO A 43 4.18 10.30 20.75
CA PRO A 43 4.09 10.60 22.18
C PRO A 43 2.81 10.06 22.84
N THR A 44 1.82 9.65 22.05
CA THR A 44 0.62 8.96 22.55
C THR A 44 0.74 7.46 22.27
N PHE A 45 0.75 6.60 23.29
CA PHE A 45 0.89 5.15 23.09
C PHE A 45 -0.20 4.55 22.17
N ILE A 46 -1.36 5.21 22.08
CA ILE A 46 -2.50 4.86 21.23
C ILE A 46 -2.28 5.25 19.76
N GLY A 47 -1.54 6.33 19.50
CA GLY A 47 -1.28 6.87 18.16
C GLY A 47 -0.64 5.87 17.20
N PRO A 48 0.49 5.23 17.58
CA PRO A 48 1.15 4.23 16.76
C PRO A 48 0.27 3.03 16.44
N VAL A 49 -0.54 2.56 17.39
CA VAL A 49 -1.42 1.38 17.19
C VAL A 49 -2.52 1.68 16.19
N VAL A 50 -3.20 2.83 16.32
CA VAL A 50 -4.23 3.25 15.36
C VAL A 50 -3.62 3.50 13.99
N CYS A 51 -2.43 4.12 13.94
CA CYS A 51 -1.71 4.34 12.69
C CYS A 51 -1.30 3.01 12.02
N TRP A 52 -0.96 1.99 12.80
CA TRP A 52 -0.64 0.65 12.31
C TRP A 52 -1.84 -0.01 11.62
N ILE A 53 -3.02 0.03 12.25
CA ILE A 53 -4.25 -0.53 11.69
C ILE A 53 -4.64 0.23 10.41
N LEU A 54 -4.54 1.56 10.41
CA LEU A 54 -4.78 2.39 9.22
C LEU A 54 -3.79 2.07 8.11
N ALA A 55 -2.52 1.85 8.42
CA ALA A 55 -1.51 1.49 7.44
C ALA A 55 -1.82 0.14 6.77
N ILE A 56 -2.30 -0.85 7.52
CA ILE A 56 -2.72 -2.15 6.98
C ILE A 56 -3.89 -1.97 6.00
N ALA A 57 -4.93 -1.22 6.40
CA ALA A 57 -6.10 -1.00 5.55
C ALA A 57 -5.76 -0.22 4.26
N ILE A 58 -4.95 0.84 4.38
CA ILE A 58 -4.54 1.67 3.24
C ILE A 58 -3.57 0.90 2.33
N GLY A 59 -2.64 0.15 2.91
CA GLY A 59 -1.69 -0.69 2.18
C GLY A 59 -2.38 -1.75 1.32
N ASP A 60 -3.36 -2.48 1.89
CA ASP A 60 -4.11 -3.49 1.14
C ASP A 60 -4.98 -2.86 0.04
N HIS A 61 -5.68 -1.76 0.35
CA HIS A 61 -6.51 -1.05 -0.62
C HIS A 61 -5.70 -0.49 -1.80
N CYS A 62 -4.52 0.09 -1.53
CA CYS A 62 -3.61 0.54 -2.58
C CYS A 62 -3.09 -0.62 -3.43
N THR A 63 -2.80 -1.77 -2.83
CA THR A 63 -2.32 -2.94 -3.58
C THR A 63 -3.42 -3.49 -4.49
N TYR A 64 -4.65 -3.56 -3.98
CA TYR A 64 -5.81 -3.96 -4.78
C TYR A 64 -6.07 -3.01 -5.95
N LYS A 65 -6.07 -1.70 -5.70
CA LYS A 65 -6.25 -0.68 -6.74
C LYS A 65 -5.16 -0.74 -7.80
N HIS A 66 -3.90 -0.96 -7.40
CA HIS A 66 -2.78 -1.10 -8.33
C HIS A 66 -2.96 -2.32 -9.25
N ASN A 67 -3.31 -3.48 -8.69
CA ASN A 67 -3.52 -4.69 -9.49
C ASN A 67 -4.71 -4.56 -10.44
N LYS A 68 -5.83 -3.96 -10.01
CA LYS A 68 -6.99 -3.70 -10.89
C LYS A 68 -6.64 -2.77 -12.06
N ASN A 69 -5.80 -1.75 -11.81
CA ASN A 69 -5.33 -0.85 -12.88
C ASN A 69 -4.45 -1.59 -13.89
N ILE A 70 -3.59 -2.52 -13.44
CA ILE A 70 -2.75 -3.33 -14.33
C ILE A 70 -3.61 -4.25 -15.20
N ASP A 71 -4.64 -4.88 -14.63
CA ASP A 71 -5.55 -5.75 -15.38
C ASP A 71 -6.33 -4.97 -16.44
N SER A 72 -6.87 -3.81 -16.09
CA SER A 72 -7.56 -2.92 -17.04
C SER A 72 -6.62 -2.42 -18.15
N LEU A 73 -5.36 -2.09 -17.84
CA LEU A 73 -4.37 -1.70 -18.85
C LEU A 73 -4.02 -2.86 -19.79
N LYS A 74 -3.90 -4.09 -19.27
CA LYS A 74 -3.67 -5.28 -20.10
C LYS A 74 -4.84 -5.55 -21.06
N GLU A 75 -6.07 -5.39 -20.58
CA GLU A 75 -7.27 -5.55 -21.39
C GLU A 75 -7.34 -4.51 -22.52
N MET A 76 -7.04 -3.24 -22.23
CA MET A 76 -6.98 -2.18 -23.25
C MET A 76 -5.88 -2.42 -24.29
N LEU A 77 -4.70 -2.89 -23.87
CA LEU A 77 -3.60 -3.22 -24.78
C LEU A 77 -3.95 -4.42 -25.68
N SER A 78 -4.60 -5.45 -25.12
CA SER A 78 -5.08 -6.61 -25.89
C SER A 78 -6.19 -6.22 -26.87
N SER A 79 -7.10 -5.33 -26.51
CA SER A 79 -8.17 -4.84 -27.40
C SER A 79 -7.65 -3.95 -28.52
N LYS A 80 -6.54 -3.23 -28.32
CA LYS A 80 -5.93 -2.38 -29.35
C LYS A 80 -5.03 -3.18 -30.32
N ALA A 81 -4.65 -4.40 -29.95
CA ALA A 81 -3.82 -5.29 -30.77
C ALA A 81 -4.65 -6.19 -31.73
N ASN A 82 -5.97 -6.27 -31.52
CA ASN A 82 -6.94 -6.87 -32.45
C ASN A 82 -7.60 -5.79 -33.31
#